data_AF-A0AA46X4G2-F1
#
_entry.id   AF-A0AA46X4G2-F1
#
_cell.length_a   1.000
_cell.length_b   1.000
_cell.length_c   1.000
_cell.angle_alpha   90.00
_cell.angle_beta   90.00
_cell.angle_gamma   90.00
#
_symmetry.space_group_name_H-M   'P 1'
#
loop_
_entity.id
_entity.type
_entity.pdbx_description
1 polymer ?
#
loop_
_entity_poly.entity_id
_entity_poly.type
_entity_poly.pdbx_seq_one_letter_code
_entity_poly.pdbx_strand_id
1 'polypeptide(L)' 'MVFATGWPNMRDTIRPIIGDEVADQLTPVWGLDEQGEIQGTFRPTGTPRLWYMAGGFQQSRYGSKILALQIKAVEAGLKN' A
#
# COMPACT_ATOMS: atom_id res chain seq x y z
N MET A 1 23.05 -24.89 8.90
CA MET A 1 22.85 -23.75 7.98
C MET A 1 21.37 -23.41 7.98
N VAL A 2 21.00 -22.16 8.28
CA VAL A 2 19.61 -21.71 8.32
C VAL A 2 19.45 -20.63 7.25
N PHE A 3 18.47 -20.81 6.36
CA PHE A 3 18.14 -19.83 5.33
C PHE A 3 16.83 -19.14 5.68
N ALA A 4 16.92 -17.88 6.10
CA ALA A 4 15.78 -17.02 6.44
C ALA A 4 15.43 -16.11 5.26
N THR A 5 15.11 -16.70 4.11
CA THR A 5 15.02 -15.97 2.82
C THR A 5 13.78 -15.09 2.66
N GLY A 6 12.83 -15.14 3.59
CA GLY A 6 11.69 -14.21 3.66
C GLY A 6 10.94 -14.04 2.33
N TRP A 7 10.22 -12.92 2.23
CA TRP A 7 9.64 -12.45 0.98
C TRP A 7 10.19 -11.06 0.66
N PRO A 8 10.38 -10.72 -0.63
CA PRO A 8 10.76 -9.37 -1.02
C PRO A 8 9.65 -8.38 -0.61
N ASN A 9 10.03 -7.12 -0.43
CA ASN A 9 9.05 -6.08 -0.14
C ASN A 9 8.07 -5.95 -1.32
N MET A 10 6.82 -5.60 -1.03
CA MET A 10 5.81 -5.39 -2.06
C MET A 10 6.20 -4.25 -3.03
N ARG A 11 6.93 -3.23 -2.54
CA ARG A 11 7.53 -2.17 -3.37
C ARG A 11 8.50 -2.73 -4.42
N ASP A 12 9.34 -3.67 -4.03
CA ASP A 12 10.31 -4.29 -4.95
C ASP A 12 9.61 -5.21 -5.95
N THR A 13 8.53 -5.87 -5.50
CA THR A 13 7.72 -6.73 -6.37
C THR A 13 7.02 -5.95 -7.48
N ILE A 14 6.51 -4.75 -7.18
CA ILE A 14 5.77 -3.94 -8.16
C ILE A 14 6.67 -3.02 -9.00
N ARG A 15 7.90 -2.76 -8.55
CA ARG A 15 8.89 -1.89 -9.24
C ARG A 15 9.01 -2.14 -10.76
N PRO A 16 9.06 -3.40 -11.26
CA PRO A 16 9.14 -3.66 -12.71
C PRO A 16 7.91 -3.19 -13.52
N ILE A 17 6.77 -2.96 -12.86
CA ILE A 17 5.50 -2.59 -13.49
C ILE A 17 5.35 -1.07 -13.55
N ILE A 18 5.73 -0.38 -12.47
CA ILE A 18 5.49 1.07 -12.30
C ILE A 18 6.73 1.93 -12.59
N GLY A 19 7.91 1.31 -12.74
CA GLY A 19 9.18 2.00 -12.94
C GLY A 19 9.83 2.47 -11.64
N ASP A 20 11.14 2.75 -11.72
CA ASP A 20 11.96 3.07 -10.55
C ASP A 20 11.55 4.37 -9.86
N GLU A 21 11.26 5.42 -10.64
CA GLU A 21 10.89 6.74 -10.11
C GLU A 21 9.63 6.67 -9.23
N VAL A 22 8.59 5.98 -9.71
CA VAL A 22 7.34 5.82 -8.96
C VAL A 22 7.56 4.88 -7.78
N ALA A 23 8.27 3.76 -7.99
CA ALA A 23 8.58 2.83 -6.92
C ALA A 23 9.31 3.52 -5.77
N ASP A 24 10.19 4.49 -6.06
CA ASP A 24 10.97 5.16 -5.04
C ASP A 24 10.18 6.09 -4.13
N GLN A 25 9.05 6.59 -4.62
CA GLN A 25 8.13 7.45 -3.88
C GLN A 25 7.14 6.67 -3.01
N LEU A 26 7.07 5.34 -3.16
CA LEU A 26 6.06 4.56 -2.45
C LEU A 26 6.36 4.43 -0.96
N THR A 27 5.31 4.67 -0.17
CA THR A 27 5.30 4.38 1.27
C THR A 27 5.56 2.90 1.52
N PRO A 28 6.34 2.54 2.57
CA PRO A 28 6.49 1.15 2.99
C PRO A 28 5.15 0.46 3.24
N VAL A 29 5.08 -0.82 2.90
CA VAL A 29 3.94 -1.67 3.23
C VAL A 29 4.17 -2.30 4.59
N TRP A 30 3.21 -2.16 5.50
CA TRP A 30 3.31 -2.56 6.91
C TRP A 30 4.33 -1.72 7.71
N GLY A 31 4.44 -2.04 9.01
CA GLY A 31 5.14 -1.20 9.97
C GLY A 31 4.24 -0.09 10.52
N LEU A 32 4.75 0.61 11.53
CA LEU A 32 4.07 1.74 12.15
C LEU A 32 4.76 3.04 11.74
N ASP A 33 3.98 4.07 11.46
CA ASP A 33 4.50 5.44 11.35
C ASP A 33 4.77 6.05 12.74
N GLU A 34 5.25 7.30 12.75
CA GLU A 34 5.55 8.04 13.99
C GLU A 34 4.33 8.23 14.90
N GLN A 35 3.11 8.08 14.35
CA GLN A 35 1.85 8.17 15.09
C GLN A 35 1.34 6.80 15.55
N GLY A 36 2.06 5.73 15.24
CA GLY A 36 1.66 4.36 15.58
C GLY A 36 0.61 3.78 14.65
N GLU A 37 0.39 4.35 13.46
CA GLU A 37 -0.56 3.83 12.48
C GLU A 37 0.11 2.94 11.44
N ILE A 38 -0.63 1.97 10.90
CA ILE A 38 -0.12 1.08 9.84
C ILE A 38 0.20 1.88 8.59
N GLN A 39 1.39 1.64 8.03
CA GLN A 39 1.85 2.27 6.79
C GLN A 39 1.35 1.55 5.53
N GLY A 40 0.97 2.34 4.51
CA GLY A 40 0.72 1.93 3.12
C GLY A 40 -0.50 1.03 2.86
N THR A 41 -0.79 0.09 3.75
CA THR A 41 -1.82 -0.94 3.59
C THR A 41 -3.23 -0.33 3.72
N PHE A 42 -4.00 -0.37 2.63
CA PHE A 42 -5.31 0.30 2.49
C PHE A 42 -5.28 1.83 2.71
N ARG A 43 -4.11 2.46 2.58
CA ARG A 43 -3.91 3.91 2.69
C ARG A 43 -3.23 4.44 1.42
N PRO A 44 -3.26 5.77 1.15
CA PRO A 44 -2.55 6.34 0.02
C PRO A 44 -1.06 6.04 0.10
N THR A 45 -0.44 5.73 -1.04
CA THR A 45 0.95 5.23 -1.12
C THR A 45 1.99 6.33 -1.34
N GLY A 46 1.58 7.60 -1.34
CA GLY A 46 2.40 8.74 -1.78
C GLY A 46 2.27 9.03 -3.27
N THR A 47 1.86 8.04 -4.07
CA THR A 47 1.53 8.22 -5.49
C THR A 47 0.02 8.38 -5.70
N PRO A 48 -0.42 9.32 -6.55
CA PRO A 48 -1.84 9.48 -6.87
C PRO A 48 -2.42 8.19 -7.46
N ARG A 49 -3.64 7.86 -7.00
CA ARG A 49 -4.44 6.74 -7.54
C ARG A 49 -3.81 5.35 -7.43
N LEU A 50 -2.88 5.17 -6.48
CA LEU A 50 -2.24 3.88 -6.20
C LEU A 50 -2.40 3.51 -4.73
N TRP A 51 -2.83 2.27 -4.48
CA TRP A 51 -3.05 1.72 -3.15
C TRP A 51 -2.53 0.29 -3.03
N TYR A 52 -2.05 -0.07 -1.84
CA TYR A 52 -1.74 -1.45 -1.51
C TYR A 52 -2.94 -2.15 -0.86
N MET A 53 -3.26 -3.33 -1.39
CA MET A 53 -4.09 -4.31 -0.69
C MET A 53 -3.16 -5.42 -0.21
N ALA A 54 -2.70 -5.30 1.03
CA ALA A 54 -1.77 -6.26 1.63
C ALA A 54 -2.42 -6.96 2.83
N GLY A 55 -2.07 -8.24 3.00
CA GLY A 55 -2.56 -9.07 4.10
C GLY A 55 -3.51 -10.16 3.67
N GLY A 56 -3.98 -10.93 4.64
CA GLY A 56 -4.91 -12.03 4.41
C GLY A 56 -6.35 -11.59 4.25
N PHE A 57 -7.22 -12.59 4.30
CA PHE A 57 -8.66 -12.43 4.07
C PHE A 57 -9.34 -11.52 5.10
N GLN A 58 -8.93 -11.58 6.37
CA GLN A 58 -9.50 -10.71 7.42
C GLN A 58 -9.23 -9.23 7.11
N GLN A 59 -7.97 -8.90 6.78
CA GLN A 59 -7.55 -7.54 6.47
C GLN A 59 -8.22 -7.05 5.20
N SER A 60 -8.26 -7.90 4.17
CA SER A 60 -8.92 -7.59 2.89
C SER A 60 -10.42 -7.33 3.08
N ARG A 61 -11.12 -8.16 3.84
CA ARG A 61 -12.56 -7.96 4.14
C ARG A 61 -12.83 -6.60 4.78
N TYR A 62 -12.03 -6.22 5.77
CA TYR A 62 -12.19 -4.95 6.46
C TYR A 62 -11.77 -3.76 5.60
N GLY A 63 -10.56 -3.83 5.04
CA GLY A 63 -9.92 -2.73 4.31
C GLY A 63 -10.56 -2.40 2.96
N SER A 64 -11.20 -3.37 2.30
CA SER A 64 -11.79 -3.14 0.96
C SER A 64 -12.83 -2.03 0.95
N LYS A 65 -13.69 -1.94 1.98
CA LYS A 65 -14.70 -0.87 2.07
C LYS A 65 -14.05 0.50 2.26
N ILE A 66 -13.01 0.57 3.08
CA ILE A 66 -12.26 1.81 3.35
C ILE A 66 -11.55 2.27 2.08
N LEU A 67 -10.92 1.35 1.35
CA LEU A 67 -10.28 1.64 0.08
C LEU A 67 -11.30 2.11 -0.97
N ALA A 68 -12.43 1.43 -1.10
CA ALA A 68 -13.49 1.83 -2.04
C ALA A 68 -14.01 3.25 -1.77
N LEU A 69 -14.16 3.65 -0.51
CA LEU A 69 -14.55 5.02 -0.15
C LEU A 69 -13.47 6.05 -0.53
N GLN A 70 -12.19 5.72 -0.38
CA GLN A 70 -11.10 6.59 -0.83
C GLN A 70 -11.11 6.77 -2.34
N ILE A 71 -11.25 5.68 -3.10
CA ILE A 71 -11.36 5.73 -4.56
C ILE A 71 -12.57 6.58 -4.95
N LYS A 72 -13.72 6.37 -4.31
CA LYS A 72 -14.93 7.15 -4.60
C LYS A 72 -14.75 8.64 -4.30
N ALA A 73 -14.04 8.98 -3.21
CA ALA A 73 -13.72 10.36 -2.88
C ALA A 73 -12.82 11.00 -3.95
N VAL A 74 -11.84 10.27 -4.47
CA VAL A 74 -10.99 10.73 -5.58
C VAL A 74 -11.81 10.93 -6.86
N GLU A 75 -12.69 9.99 -7.22
CA GLU A 75 -13.58 10.13 -8.39
C GLU A 75 -14.55 11.31 -8.27
N ALA A 76 -15.01 11.60 -7.06
CA ALA A 76 -15.90 12.73 -6.78
C ALA A 76 -15.18 14.08 -6.65
N GLY A 77 -13.85 14.12 -6.80
CA GLY A 77 -13.05 15.34 -6.65
C GLY A 77 -12.96 15.85 -5.20
N LEU A 78 -13.25 15.00 -4.22
CA LEU A 78 -13.18 15.32 -2.79
C LEU A 78 -11.78 15.08 -2.20
N LYS A 79 -10.93 14.35 -2.92
CA LYS A 79 -9.57 13.99 -2.51
C LYS A 79 -8.67 13.92 -3.76
N ASN A 80 -7.44 14.40 -3.63
CA ASN A 80 -6.42 14.40 -4.69
C ASN A 80 -5.60 13.11 -4.65
#